data_AF-A0A916CQ65-F1
#
_entry.id   AF-A0A916CQ65-F1
#
_cell.length_a   1.000
_cell.length_b   1.000
_cell.length_c   1.000
_cell.angle_alpha   90.00
_cell.angle_beta   90.00
_cell.angle_gamma   90.00
#
_symmetry.space_group_name_H-M   'P 1'
#
loop_
_entity.id
_entity.type
_entity.pdbx_description
1 polymer ?
#
loop_
_entity_poly.entity_id
_entity_poly.type
_entity_poly.pdbx_seq_one_letter_code
_entity_poly.pdbx_strand_id
1 'polypeptide(L)'
;MAQIWNPQDRAEYEQSVREILDRMVGLRQGFEQLRAQTDAIWERFSTLTLERIFSRQLREFLEGIEAELQELDQRLIGADCEVDRLRTQIQERRRVLEEKIAVLEPLAHRTSTQSHISMMLSRVAGLEAHLLGKKDVALEDCETQDTRHATAPGDLLYLRIRLLTTRIAIIASNRSKHLSELDAGLATLLPEVERIKTDMTTLLTRADCIKDLSRYWLAYLDITQGEAD
;
A
#
# COMPACT_ATOMS: atom_id res chain seq x y z
N MET A 1 -18.06 17.11 8.05
CA MET A 1 -17.85 16.03 9.04
C MET A 1 -18.37 14.67 8.54
N ALA A 2 -19.62 14.55 8.08
CA ALA A 2 -20.15 13.29 7.51
C ALA A 2 -19.48 12.84 6.19
N GLN A 3 -18.75 13.74 5.52
CA GLN A 3 -18.19 13.57 4.17
C GLN A 3 -16.72 13.12 4.11
N ILE A 4 -16.07 12.76 5.22
CA ILE A 4 -14.62 12.44 5.23
C ILE A 4 -14.29 11.19 4.36
N TRP A 5 -15.29 10.38 4.04
CA TRP A 5 -15.18 9.27 3.10
C TRP A 5 -16.54 9.03 2.44
N ASN A 6 -16.70 9.51 1.21
CA ASN A 6 -17.90 9.31 0.41
C ASN A 6 -17.87 7.89 -0.21
N PRO A 7 -19.02 7.24 -0.48
CA PRO A 7 -19.09 6.07 -1.37
C PRO A 7 -18.30 6.21 -2.68
N GLN A 8 -18.18 7.41 -3.22
CA GLN A 8 -17.36 7.67 -4.41
C GLN A 8 -15.86 7.48 -4.12
N ASP A 9 -15.31 8.10 -3.07
CA ASP A 9 -13.92 7.90 -2.64
C ASP A 9 -13.60 6.43 -2.41
N ARG A 10 -14.58 5.68 -1.88
CA ARG A 10 -14.47 4.24 -1.69
C ARG A 10 -14.35 3.48 -3.01
N ALA A 11 -15.22 3.78 -3.98
CA ALA A 11 -15.21 3.14 -5.28
C ALA A 11 -13.91 3.46 -6.04
N GLU A 12 -13.46 4.71 -6.00
CA GLU A 12 -12.19 5.15 -6.59
C GLU A 12 -10.99 4.44 -5.95
N TYR A 13 -10.98 4.29 -4.63
CA TYR A 13 -9.95 3.55 -3.92
C TYR A 13 -9.95 2.05 -4.29
N GLU A 14 -11.12 1.39 -4.24
CA GLU A 14 -11.25 -0.02 -4.59
C GLU A 14 -10.86 -0.31 -6.04
N GLN A 15 -11.19 0.61 -6.96
CA GLN A 15 -10.74 0.52 -8.34
C GLN A 15 -9.22 0.68 -8.44
N SER A 16 -8.65 1.68 -7.77
CA SER A 16 -7.20 1.89 -7.78
C SER A 16 -6.43 0.70 -7.18
N VAL A 17 -6.95 0.05 -6.15
CA VAL A 17 -6.34 -1.17 -5.58
C VAL A 17 -6.42 -2.33 -6.57
N ARG A 18 -7.56 -2.51 -7.26
CA ARG A 18 -7.67 -3.51 -8.33
C ARG A 18 -6.65 -3.27 -9.44
N GLU A 19 -6.50 -2.02 -9.88
CA GLU A 19 -5.49 -1.65 -10.88
C GLU A 19 -4.06 -1.94 -10.40
N ILE A 20 -3.74 -1.69 -9.12
CA ILE A 20 -2.44 -2.04 -8.52
C ILE A 20 -2.23 -3.56 -8.56
N LEU A 21 -3.23 -4.35 -8.18
CA LEU A 21 -3.14 -5.81 -8.18
C LEU A 21 -2.97 -6.37 -9.60
N ASP A 22 -3.74 -5.85 -10.56
CA ASP A 22 -3.64 -6.27 -11.97
C ASP A 22 -2.25 -5.93 -12.54
N ARG A 23 -1.72 -4.74 -12.23
CA ARG A 23 -0.35 -4.35 -12.60
C ARG A 23 0.70 -5.24 -11.94
N MET A 24 0.53 -5.61 -10.67
CA MET A 24 1.42 -6.56 -9.98
C MET A 24 1.45 -7.92 -10.67
N VAL A 25 0.30 -8.43 -11.12
CA VAL A 25 0.21 -9.70 -11.85
C VAL A 25 0.91 -9.57 -13.20
N GLY A 26 0.65 -8.48 -13.94
CA GLY A 26 1.31 -8.22 -15.21
C GLY A 26 2.82 -8.09 -15.09
N LEU A 27 3.31 -7.40 -14.06
CA LEU A 27 4.74 -7.28 -13.78
C LEU A 27 5.38 -8.61 -13.44
N ARG A 28 4.73 -9.48 -12.65
CA ARG A 28 5.24 -10.82 -12.37
C ARG A 28 5.42 -11.65 -13.65
N GLN A 29 4.40 -11.67 -14.50
CA GLN A 29 4.44 -12.41 -15.75
C GLN A 29 5.50 -11.84 -16.72
N GLY A 30 5.55 -10.51 -16.85
CA GLY A 30 6.56 -9.84 -17.67
C GLY A 30 7.97 -10.12 -17.17
N PHE A 31 8.18 -10.09 -15.85
CA PHE A 31 9.45 -10.41 -15.22
C PHE A 31 9.89 -11.86 -15.49
N GLU A 32 8.98 -12.83 -15.37
CA GLU A 32 9.27 -14.22 -15.69
C GLU A 32 9.66 -14.42 -17.17
N GLN A 33 9.00 -13.70 -18.08
CA GLN A 33 9.36 -13.71 -19.51
C GLN A 33 10.74 -13.10 -19.75
N LEU A 34 11.05 -11.96 -19.12
CA LEU A 34 12.36 -11.31 -19.22
C LEU A 34 13.45 -12.22 -18.66
N ARG A 35 13.22 -12.86 -17.51
CA ARG A 35 14.13 -13.84 -16.93
C ARG A 35 14.42 -14.99 -17.90
N ALA A 36 13.38 -15.59 -18.48
CA ALA A 36 13.53 -16.68 -19.44
C ALA A 36 14.32 -16.25 -20.69
N GLN A 37 14.11 -15.02 -21.18
CA GLN A 37 14.87 -14.47 -22.30
C GLN A 37 16.35 -14.25 -21.93
N THR A 38 16.63 -13.63 -20.79
CA THR A 38 18.01 -13.45 -20.29
C THR A 38 18.73 -14.79 -20.11
N ASP A 39 18.04 -15.78 -19.52
CA ASP A 39 18.59 -17.12 -19.31
C ASP A 39 18.89 -17.82 -20.64
N ALA A 40 17.99 -17.73 -21.63
CA ALA A 40 18.21 -18.29 -22.96
C ALA A 40 19.41 -17.66 -23.69
N ILE A 41 19.55 -16.33 -23.63
CA ILE A 41 20.69 -15.62 -24.22
C ILE A 41 21.98 -16.03 -23.51
N TRP A 42 21.97 -16.10 -22.17
CA TRP A 42 23.11 -16.53 -21.39
C TRP A 42 23.57 -17.94 -21.75
N GLU A 43 22.65 -18.91 -21.79
CA GLU A 43 22.97 -20.29 -22.14
C GLU A 43 23.51 -20.40 -23.57
N ARG A 44 22.90 -19.67 -24.52
CA ARG A 44 23.41 -19.65 -25.90
C ARG A 44 24.81 -19.04 -25.98
N PHE A 45 25.06 -17.95 -25.25
CA PHE A 45 26.37 -17.33 -25.15
C PHE A 45 27.39 -18.32 -24.54
N SER A 46 27.12 -18.89 -23.37
CA SER A 46 28.07 -19.76 -22.67
C SER A 46 28.42 -21.03 -23.47
N THR A 47 27.42 -21.62 -24.14
CA THR A 47 27.60 -22.89 -24.87
C THR A 47 28.25 -22.70 -26.23
N LEU A 48 27.83 -21.70 -27.00
CA LEU A 48 28.24 -21.57 -28.40
C LEU A 48 29.49 -20.70 -28.59
N THR A 49 29.90 -19.90 -27.60
CA THR A 49 31.09 -19.01 -27.75
C THR A 49 32.33 -19.81 -28.13
N LEU A 50 32.58 -20.96 -27.50
CA LEU A 50 33.73 -21.83 -27.82
C LEU A 50 33.63 -22.41 -29.23
N GLU A 51 32.46 -22.92 -29.63
CA GLU A 51 32.25 -23.46 -30.98
C GLU A 51 32.48 -22.40 -32.07
N ARG A 52 32.01 -21.17 -31.83
CA ARG A 52 32.17 -20.04 -32.76
C ARG A 52 33.60 -19.53 -32.83
N ILE A 53 34.37 -19.60 -31.74
CA ILE A 53 35.83 -19.38 -31.75
C ILE A 53 36.50 -20.34 -32.73
N PHE A 54 36.22 -21.64 -32.65
CA PHE A 54 36.81 -22.63 -33.57
C PHE A 54 36.36 -22.48 -35.02
N SER A 55 35.16 -21.94 -35.24
CA SER A 55 34.56 -21.77 -36.56
C SER A 55 34.87 -20.42 -37.22
N ARG A 56 35.66 -19.54 -36.59
CA ARG A 56 35.93 -18.15 -37.02
C ARG A 56 34.69 -17.27 -37.26
N GLN A 57 33.54 -17.67 -36.71
CA GLN A 57 32.26 -16.95 -36.83
C GLN A 57 31.92 -16.17 -35.56
N LEU A 58 32.90 -15.97 -34.67
CA LEU A 58 32.68 -15.33 -33.37
C LEU A 58 32.16 -13.89 -33.52
N ARG A 59 32.65 -13.11 -34.50
CA ARG A 59 32.21 -11.73 -34.71
C ARG A 59 30.71 -11.64 -35.01
N GLU A 60 30.25 -12.33 -36.05
CA GLU A 60 28.82 -12.35 -36.45
C GLU A 60 27.92 -12.85 -35.32
N PHE A 61 28.37 -13.84 -34.56
CA PHE A 61 27.66 -14.36 -33.40
C PHE A 61 27.52 -13.32 -32.28
N LEU A 62 28.60 -12.60 -31.94
CA LEU A 62 28.59 -11.58 -30.89
C LEU A 62 27.76 -10.35 -31.29
N GLU A 63 27.85 -9.92 -32.56
CA GLU A 63 27.01 -8.83 -33.09
C GLU A 63 25.51 -9.19 -33.03
N GLY A 64 25.16 -10.44 -33.33
CA GLY A 64 23.79 -10.93 -33.19
C GLY A 64 23.30 -10.95 -31.74
N ILE A 65 24.15 -11.37 -30.80
CA ILE A 65 23.84 -11.33 -29.36
C ILE A 65 23.69 -9.89 -28.87
N GLU A 66 24.55 -8.96 -29.33
CA GLU A 66 24.48 -7.57 -28.92
C GLU A 66 23.15 -6.91 -29.33
N ALA A 67 22.65 -7.21 -30.53
CA ALA A 67 21.34 -6.72 -30.97
C ALA A 67 20.20 -7.23 -30.08
N GLU A 68 20.20 -8.52 -29.74
CA GLU A 68 19.20 -9.11 -28.83
C GLU A 68 19.31 -8.53 -27.41
N LEU A 69 20.53 -8.32 -26.91
CA LEU A 69 20.75 -7.71 -25.60
C LEU A 69 20.27 -6.26 -25.55
N GLN A 70 20.43 -5.49 -26.63
CA GLN A 70 19.91 -4.12 -26.69
C GLN A 70 18.37 -4.08 -26.59
N GLU A 71 17.68 -5.01 -27.26
CA GLU A 71 16.22 -5.12 -27.14
C GLU A 71 15.81 -5.55 -25.73
N LEU A 72 16.51 -6.54 -25.16
CA LEU A 72 16.25 -7.00 -23.79
C LEU A 72 16.49 -5.89 -22.76
N ASP A 73 17.57 -5.12 -22.88
CA ASP A 73 17.92 -4.00 -22.01
C ASP A 73 16.82 -2.94 -21.99
N GLN A 74 16.30 -2.56 -23.16
CA GLN A 74 15.16 -1.64 -23.25
C GLN A 74 13.92 -2.15 -22.50
N ARG A 75 13.61 -3.45 -22.63
CA ARG A 75 12.47 -4.05 -21.94
C ARG A 75 12.70 -4.15 -20.42
N LEU A 76 13.91 -4.51 -19.99
CA LEU A 76 14.29 -4.56 -18.58
C LEU A 76 14.20 -3.18 -17.92
N ILE A 77 14.74 -2.14 -18.55
CA ILE A 77 14.63 -0.75 -18.06
C ILE A 77 13.17 -0.31 -18.00
N GLY A 78 12.38 -0.64 -19.02
CA GLY A 78 10.94 -0.34 -19.05
C GLY A 78 10.21 -0.98 -17.87
N ALA A 79 10.46 -2.27 -17.62
CA ALA A 79 9.87 -2.99 -16.49
C ALA A 79 10.36 -2.45 -15.13
N ASP A 80 11.63 -2.08 -15.01
CA ASP A 80 12.21 -1.48 -13.80
C ASP A 80 11.54 -0.14 -13.44
N CYS A 81 11.27 0.70 -14.45
CA CYS A 81 10.52 1.93 -14.29
C CYS A 81 9.07 1.68 -13.85
N GLU A 82 8.42 0.65 -14.39
CA GLU A 82 7.05 0.27 -13.98
C GLU A 82 7.00 -0.21 -12.53
N VAL A 83 8.01 -0.96 -12.07
CA VAL A 83 8.14 -1.34 -10.65
C VAL A 83 8.23 -0.11 -9.75
N ASP A 84 9.03 0.90 -10.13
CA ASP A 84 9.16 2.14 -9.34
C ASP A 84 7.88 2.97 -9.34
N ARG A 85 7.17 3.03 -10.47
CA ARG A 85 5.84 3.67 -10.56
C ARG A 85 4.83 2.97 -9.66
N LEU A 86 4.83 1.65 -9.63
CA LEU A 86 3.91 0.89 -8.79
C LEU A 86 4.22 1.05 -7.31
N ARG A 87 5.52 1.05 -6.95
CA ARG A 87 5.99 1.33 -5.59
C ARG A 87 5.48 2.69 -5.10
N THR A 88 5.68 3.74 -5.89
CA THR A 88 5.24 5.10 -5.55
C THR A 88 3.72 5.19 -5.46
N GLN A 89 2.98 4.55 -6.36
CA GLN A 89 1.51 4.49 -6.28
C GLN A 89 1.01 3.83 -5.00
N ILE A 90 1.60 2.69 -4.59
CA ILE A 90 1.24 2.00 -3.35
C ILE A 90 1.52 2.91 -2.14
N GLN A 91 2.72 3.51 -2.08
CA GLN A 91 3.11 4.41 -0.99
C GLN A 91 2.18 5.62 -0.87
N GLU A 92 1.83 6.25 -2.00
CA GLU A 92 0.92 7.40 -2.00
C GLU A 92 -0.48 7.01 -1.52
N ARG A 93 -0.99 5.84 -1.94
CA ARG A 93 -2.29 5.35 -1.46
C ARG A 93 -2.30 5.08 0.04
N ARG A 94 -1.21 4.50 0.56
CA ARG A 94 -1.03 4.30 2.00
C ARG A 94 -0.99 5.62 2.76
N ARG A 95 -0.23 6.61 2.26
CA ARG A 95 -0.19 7.96 2.85
C ARG A 95 -1.59 8.58 2.94
N VAL A 96 -2.38 8.51 1.87
CA VAL A 96 -3.76 9.03 1.88
C VAL A 96 -4.64 8.30 2.90
N LEU A 97 -4.47 6.98 3.07
CA LEU A 97 -5.19 6.24 4.11
C LEU A 97 -4.77 6.66 5.52
N GLU A 98 -3.46 6.77 5.76
CA GLU A 98 -2.89 7.21 7.04
C GLU A 98 -3.39 8.60 7.43
N GLU A 99 -3.38 9.56 6.50
CA GLU A 99 -3.91 10.92 6.71
C GLU A 99 -5.40 10.89 7.13
N LYS A 100 -6.20 10.03 6.50
CA LYS A 100 -7.63 9.90 6.83
C LYS A 100 -7.86 9.18 8.17
N ILE A 101 -7.05 8.16 8.48
CA ILE A 101 -7.09 7.49 9.79
C ILE A 101 -6.76 8.50 10.89
N ALA A 102 -5.73 9.32 10.72
CA ALA A 102 -5.32 10.33 11.69
C ALA A 102 -6.44 11.36 11.99
N VAL A 103 -7.27 11.69 11.00
CA VAL A 103 -8.45 12.56 11.21
C VAL A 103 -9.56 11.85 12.00
N LEU A 104 -9.75 10.55 11.79
CA LEU A 104 -10.80 9.75 12.45
C LEU A 104 -10.41 9.31 13.87
N GLU A 105 -9.13 9.13 14.13
CA GLU A 105 -8.58 8.65 15.39
C GLU A 105 -9.03 9.47 16.62
N PRO A 106 -8.93 10.82 16.65
CA PRO A 106 -9.40 11.60 17.79
C PRO A 106 -10.93 11.55 17.95
N LEU A 107 -11.69 11.30 16.88
CA LEU A 107 -13.14 11.14 16.94
C LEU A 107 -13.53 9.78 17.52
N ALA A 108 -12.76 8.73 17.23
CA ALA A 108 -12.95 7.40 17.78
C ALA A 108 -12.58 7.34 19.28
N HIS A 109 -11.49 8.01 19.68
CA HIS A 109 -10.98 7.99 21.06
C HIS A 109 -11.75 8.89 22.04
N ARG A 110 -12.51 9.88 21.55
CA ARG A 110 -13.23 10.86 22.39
C ARG A 110 -14.35 10.26 23.24
N THR A 111 -14.67 8.99 23.08
CA THR A 111 -15.66 8.30 23.91
C THR A 111 -15.07 7.07 24.55
N SER A 112 -14.73 7.14 25.85
CA SER A 112 -14.80 5.93 26.68
C SER A 112 -16.28 5.55 26.73
N THR A 113 -16.69 4.70 25.79
CA THR A 113 -18.09 4.30 25.59
C THR A 113 -18.70 3.78 26.89
N GLN A 114 -17.91 3.08 27.70
CA GLN A 114 -18.37 2.50 28.96
C GLN A 114 -18.65 3.54 30.07
N SER A 115 -17.77 4.52 30.27
CA SER A 115 -18.00 5.61 31.24
C SER A 115 -19.18 6.51 30.81
N HIS A 116 -19.33 6.73 29.51
CA HIS A 116 -20.37 7.61 28.98
C HIS A 116 -21.75 6.98 28.97
N ILE A 117 -21.85 5.68 28.67
CA ILE A 117 -23.11 4.93 28.76
C ILE A 117 -23.61 4.94 30.21
N SER A 118 -22.75 4.68 31.19
CA SER A 118 -23.11 4.73 32.61
C SER A 118 -23.69 6.09 33.03
N MET A 119 -23.04 7.19 32.61
CA MET A 119 -23.49 8.56 32.90
C MET A 119 -24.78 8.96 32.16
N MET A 120 -25.02 8.40 30.97
CA MET A 120 -26.28 8.62 30.26
C MET A 120 -27.42 7.86 30.91
N LEU A 121 -27.19 6.61 31.31
CA LEU A 121 -28.19 5.78 31.99
C LEU A 121 -28.62 6.40 33.32
N SER A 122 -27.68 6.95 34.12
CA SER A 122 -28.02 7.62 35.37
C SER A 122 -28.89 8.87 35.18
N ARG A 123 -28.65 9.65 34.12
CA ARG A 123 -29.48 10.82 33.78
C ARG A 123 -30.85 10.44 33.20
N VAL A 124 -30.92 9.35 32.42
CA VAL A 124 -32.20 8.80 31.96
C VAL A 124 -33.05 8.36 33.15
N ALA A 125 -32.45 7.65 34.12
CA ALA A 125 -33.15 7.27 35.36
C ALA A 125 -33.65 8.49 36.15
N GLY A 126 -32.87 9.58 36.22
CA GLY A 126 -33.28 10.84 36.83
C GLY A 126 -34.45 11.53 36.11
N LEU A 127 -34.44 11.52 34.77
CA LEU A 127 -35.55 12.03 33.94
C LEU A 127 -36.82 11.19 34.09
N GLU A 128 -36.69 9.86 34.13
CA GLU A 128 -37.82 8.94 34.35
C GLU A 128 -38.46 9.19 35.71
N ALA A 129 -37.67 9.35 36.77
CA ALA A 129 -38.16 9.70 38.11
C ALA A 129 -38.90 11.06 38.13
N HIS A 130 -38.37 12.04 37.40
CA HIS A 130 -38.97 13.37 37.29
C HIS A 130 -40.30 13.37 36.50
N LEU A 131 -40.38 12.60 35.42
CA LEU A 131 -41.58 12.47 34.57
C LEU A 131 -42.67 11.60 35.21
N LEU A 132 -42.30 10.58 35.98
CA LEU A 132 -43.23 9.71 36.71
C LEU A 132 -43.81 10.37 37.97
N GLY A 133 -43.41 11.61 38.30
CA GLY A 133 -44.00 12.37 39.39
C GLY A 133 -43.75 11.78 40.77
N LYS A 134 -42.68 11.00 40.98
CA LYS A 134 -42.27 10.56 42.32
C LYS A 134 -41.61 11.72 43.07
N LYS A 135 -42.45 12.60 43.59
CA LYS A 135 -42.06 13.61 44.58
C LYS A 135 -42.30 13.05 45.98
N ASP A 136 -41.69 11.91 46.31
CA ASP A 136 -41.70 11.44 47.69
C ASP A 136 -40.51 12.07 48.42
N VAL A 137 -40.88 13.08 49.20
CA VAL A 137 -40.06 13.69 50.23
C VAL A 137 -39.74 12.63 51.28
N ALA A 138 -38.46 12.35 51.46
CA ALA A 138 -37.86 12.20 52.78
C ALA A 138 -36.47 12.81 52.69
N LEU A 139 -36.41 14.10 52.97
CA LEU A 139 -35.19 14.89 53.02
C LEU A 139 -34.69 14.78 54.44
N GLU A 140 -33.96 13.72 54.75
CA GLU A 140 -33.14 13.65 55.97
C GLU A 140 -31.81 12.95 55.64
N ASP A 141 -30.76 13.73 55.87
CA ASP A 141 -29.37 13.34 56.08
C ASP A 141 -28.61 12.65 54.96
N CYS A 142 -28.05 13.47 54.06
CA CYS A 142 -26.62 13.37 53.74
C CYS A 142 -26.10 14.65 53.08
N GLU A 143 -25.12 15.25 53.75
CA GLU A 143 -24.34 16.39 53.30
C GLU A 143 -23.58 16.10 51.98
N THR A 144 -23.40 17.16 51.19
CA THR A 144 -22.36 17.35 50.18
C THR A 144 -22.33 16.40 48.97
N GLN A 145 -23.05 16.75 47.90
CA GLN A 145 -22.45 17.17 46.61
C GLN A 145 -23.52 17.35 45.53
N ASP A 146 -23.42 18.47 44.82
CA ASP A 146 -24.09 18.77 43.55
C ASP A 146 -25.62 18.91 43.56
N THR A 147 -26.09 19.83 44.38
CA THR A 147 -27.20 20.73 44.00
C THR A 147 -26.87 21.47 42.69
N ARG A 148 -27.13 20.83 41.55
CA ARG A 148 -27.42 21.52 40.29
C ARG A 148 -28.72 20.99 39.73
N HIS A 149 -29.73 21.84 39.80
CA HIS A 149 -31.07 21.66 39.25
C HIS A 149 -31.05 20.99 37.86
N ALA A 150 -31.37 19.70 37.84
CA ALA A 150 -31.74 18.94 36.66
C ALA A 150 -33.14 19.36 36.21
N THR A 151 -33.26 20.47 35.49
CA THR A 151 -34.48 20.76 34.73
C THR A 151 -34.56 19.77 33.57
N ALA A 152 -35.68 19.06 33.40
CA ALA A 152 -35.88 18.06 32.33
C ALA A 152 -35.40 18.49 30.92
N PRO A 153 -35.54 19.77 30.49
CA PRO A 153 -34.96 20.24 29.22
C PRO A 153 -33.43 20.18 29.14
N GLY A 154 -32.71 20.42 30.24
CA GLY A 154 -31.25 20.41 30.29
C GLY A 154 -30.68 19.00 30.16
N ASP A 155 -31.30 18.01 30.81
CA ASP A 155 -30.89 16.61 30.69
C ASP A 155 -31.25 16.00 29.35
N LEU A 156 -32.39 16.37 28.75
CA LEU A 156 -32.74 15.98 27.39
C LEU A 156 -31.74 16.55 26.37
N LEU A 157 -31.32 17.82 26.52
CA LEU A 157 -30.29 18.42 25.66
C LEU A 157 -28.94 17.73 25.83
N TYR A 158 -28.53 17.43 27.07
CA TYR A 158 -27.31 16.67 27.34
C TYR A 158 -27.33 15.29 26.70
N LEU A 159 -28.40 14.52 26.91
CA LEU A 159 -28.56 13.18 26.30
C LEU A 159 -28.54 13.25 24.79
N ARG A 160 -29.20 14.25 24.18
CA ARG A 160 -29.19 14.46 22.73
C ARG A 160 -27.78 14.74 22.20
N ILE A 161 -27.05 15.69 22.80
CA ILE A 161 -25.67 15.99 22.41
C ILE A 161 -24.80 14.74 22.58
N ARG A 162 -24.95 14.02 23.69
CA ARG A 162 -24.15 12.85 24.00
C ARG A 162 -24.40 11.70 23.02
N LEU A 163 -25.67 11.37 22.75
CA LEU A 163 -26.05 10.38 21.73
C LEU A 163 -25.47 10.73 20.36
N LEU A 164 -25.53 12.00 19.96
CA LEU A 164 -24.95 12.47 18.70
C LEU A 164 -23.42 12.27 18.68
N THR A 165 -22.72 12.64 19.76
CA THR A 165 -21.26 12.46 19.85
C THR A 165 -20.84 10.98 19.85
N THR A 166 -21.56 10.11 20.56
CA THR A 166 -21.30 8.67 20.59
C THR A 166 -21.57 8.04 19.22
N ARG A 167 -22.64 8.44 18.53
CA ARG A 167 -22.91 7.98 17.16
C ARG A 167 -21.78 8.36 16.22
N ILE A 168 -21.27 9.60 16.30
CA ILE A 168 -20.13 10.05 15.48
C ILE A 168 -18.88 9.23 15.80
N ALA A 169 -18.59 8.97 17.08
CA ALA A 169 -17.42 8.20 17.49
C ALA A 169 -17.46 6.74 17.00
N ILE A 170 -18.62 6.08 17.09
CA ILE A 170 -18.82 4.72 16.55
C ILE A 170 -18.60 4.70 15.03
N ILE A 171 -19.17 5.67 14.31
CA ILE A 171 -18.98 5.78 12.86
C ILE A 171 -17.50 6.00 12.52
N ALA A 172 -16.81 6.87 13.25
CA ALA A 172 -15.40 7.15 13.05
C ALA A 172 -14.52 5.92 13.35
N SER A 173 -14.80 5.19 14.43
CA SER A 173 -14.10 3.96 14.81
C SER A 173 -14.26 2.87 13.76
N ASN A 174 -15.49 2.60 13.30
CA ASN A 174 -15.75 1.60 12.26
C ASN A 174 -15.06 1.96 10.94
N ARG A 175 -15.08 3.25 10.56
CA ARG A 175 -14.38 3.72 9.36
C ARG A 175 -12.86 3.61 9.50
N SER A 176 -12.32 4.02 10.64
CA SER A 176 -10.89 3.93 10.94
C SER A 176 -10.42 2.47 10.82
N LYS A 177 -11.12 1.54 11.46
CA LYS A 177 -10.84 0.10 11.38
C LYS A 177 -10.81 -0.39 9.93
N HIS A 178 -11.82 -0.03 9.13
CA HIS A 178 -11.88 -0.43 7.73
C HIS A 178 -10.71 0.13 6.90
N LEU A 179 -10.35 1.40 7.08
CA LEU A 179 -9.21 2.00 6.40
C LEU A 179 -7.88 1.37 6.83
N SER A 180 -7.74 1.01 8.11
CA SER A 180 -6.57 0.29 8.61
C SER A 180 -6.43 -1.11 8.00
N GLU A 181 -7.53 -1.83 7.80
CA GLU A 181 -7.52 -3.13 7.10
C GLU A 181 -7.06 -2.97 5.64
N LEU A 182 -7.49 -1.90 4.96
CA LEU A 182 -7.05 -1.58 3.60
C LEU A 182 -5.57 -1.18 3.55
N ASP A 183 -5.08 -0.38 4.50
CA ASP A 183 -3.65 -0.03 4.60
C ASP A 183 -2.80 -1.27 4.82
N ALA A 184 -3.22 -2.16 5.72
CA ALA A 184 -2.54 -3.43 5.96
C ALA A 184 -2.46 -4.29 4.69
N GLY A 185 -3.52 -4.33 3.88
CA GLY A 185 -3.53 -5.02 2.60
C GLY A 185 -2.61 -4.41 1.54
N LEU A 186 -2.40 -3.09 1.54
CA LEU A 186 -1.39 -2.45 0.69
C LEU A 186 0.03 -2.66 1.22
N ALA A 187 0.19 -2.67 2.55
CA ALA A 187 1.47 -2.88 3.20
C ALA A 187 2.07 -4.25 2.88
N THR A 188 1.24 -5.28 2.67
CA THR A 188 1.71 -6.61 2.27
C THR A 188 2.20 -6.68 0.82
N LEU A 189 1.78 -5.76 -0.05
CA LEU A 189 2.24 -5.70 -1.44
C LEU A 189 3.63 -5.09 -1.57
N LEU A 190 4.00 -4.16 -0.67
CA LEU A 190 5.30 -3.48 -0.72
C LEU A 190 6.49 -4.46 -0.73
N PRO A 191 6.58 -5.46 0.18
CA PRO A 191 7.64 -6.47 0.14
C PRO A 191 7.72 -7.23 -1.20
N GLU A 192 6.58 -7.49 -1.85
CA GLU A 192 6.59 -8.15 -3.15
C GLU A 192 7.18 -7.23 -4.23
N VAL A 193 6.84 -5.94 -4.22
CA VAL A 193 7.41 -4.95 -5.14
C VAL A 193 8.92 -4.82 -4.92
N GLU A 194 9.36 -4.75 -3.67
CA GLU A 194 10.79 -4.70 -3.33
C GLU A 194 11.53 -5.95 -3.83
N ARG A 195 10.92 -7.12 -3.69
CA ARG A 195 11.50 -8.38 -4.17
C ARG A 195 11.63 -8.38 -5.70
N ILE A 196 10.59 -7.95 -6.42
CA ILE A 196 10.65 -7.84 -7.88
C ILE A 196 11.75 -6.85 -8.28
N LYS A 197 11.88 -5.72 -7.56
CA LYS A 197 12.95 -4.74 -7.80
C LYS A 197 14.33 -5.36 -7.62
N THR A 198 14.58 -6.10 -6.53
CA THR A 198 15.87 -6.76 -6.33
C THR A 198 16.13 -7.79 -7.42
N ASP A 199 15.14 -8.61 -7.76
CA ASP A 199 15.29 -9.62 -8.80
C ASP A 199 15.55 -8.96 -10.18
N MET A 200 14.92 -7.81 -10.46
CA MET A 200 15.18 -7.01 -11.67
C MET A 200 16.62 -6.51 -11.75
N THR A 201 17.15 -5.97 -10.65
CA THR A 201 18.55 -5.52 -10.62
C THR A 201 19.52 -6.67 -10.92
N THR A 202 19.20 -7.89 -10.48
CA THR A 202 20.05 -9.06 -10.79
C THR A 202 19.97 -9.49 -12.26
N LEU A 203 18.83 -9.30 -12.93
CA LEU A 203 18.72 -9.58 -14.36
C LEU A 203 19.45 -8.53 -15.20
N LEU A 204 19.34 -7.25 -14.83
CA LEU A 204 20.06 -6.15 -15.45
C LEU A 204 21.58 -6.38 -15.38
N THR A 205 22.12 -6.67 -14.20
CA THR A 205 23.56 -6.94 -14.05
C THR A 205 24.01 -8.15 -14.86
N ARG A 206 23.18 -9.19 -14.98
CA ARG A 206 23.50 -10.35 -15.81
C ARG A 206 23.54 -10.00 -17.30
N ALA A 207 22.58 -9.21 -17.79
CA ALA A 207 22.57 -8.74 -19.17
C ALA A 207 23.81 -7.87 -19.47
N ASP A 208 24.16 -6.96 -18.55
CA ASP A 208 25.36 -6.12 -18.65
C ASP A 208 26.64 -6.97 -18.71
N CYS A 209 26.75 -8.02 -17.90
CA CYS A 209 27.89 -8.94 -17.96
C CYS A 209 28.05 -9.59 -19.34
N ILE A 210 26.96 -10.04 -19.98
CA ILE A 210 27.05 -10.64 -21.33
C ILE A 210 27.52 -9.59 -22.34
N LYS A 211 26.97 -8.38 -22.24
CA LYS A 211 27.30 -7.25 -23.11
C LYS A 211 28.78 -6.87 -23.01
N ASP A 212 29.29 -6.75 -21.78
CA ASP A 212 30.69 -6.42 -21.55
C ASP A 212 31.64 -7.53 -22.00
N LEU A 213 31.31 -8.80 -21.72
CA LEU A 213 32.10 -9.92 -22.23
C LEU A 213 32.13 -9.96 -23.77
N SER A 214 30.99 -9.68 -24.41
CA SER A 214 30.91 -9.61 -25.87
C SER A 214 31.81 -8.50 -26.43
N ARG A 215 31.80 -7.32 -25.80
CA ARG A 215 32.69 -6.20 -26.18
C ARG A 215 34.17 -6.55 -26.01
N TYR A 216 34.54 -7.20 -24.91
CA TYR A 216 35.94 -7.62 -24.71
C TYR A 216 36.39 -8.61 -25.79
N TRP A 217 35.54 -9.56 -26.15
CA TRP A 217 35.85 -10.50 -27.24
C TRP A 217 35.96 -9.81 -28.60
N LEU A 218 35.07 -8.87 -28.93
CA LEU A 218 35.16 -8.10 -30.17
C LEU A 218 36.45 -7.27 -30.22
N ALA A 219 36.80 -6.58 -29.14
CA ALA A 219 38.06 -5.84 -29.06
C ALA A 219 39.29 -6.74 -29.22
N TYR A 220 39.26 -7.95 -28.65
CA TYR A 220 40.32 -8.94 -28.83
C TYR A 220 40.43 -9.42 -30.29
N LEU A 221 39.30 -9.65 -30.96
CA LEU A 221 39.28 -10.00 -32.38
C LEU A 221 39.85 -8.86 -33.23
N ASP A 222 39.52 -7.60 -32.92
CA ASP A 222 40.03 -6.44 -33.65
C ASP A 222 41.57 -6.35 -33.55
N ILE A 223 42.15 -6.63 -32.38
CA ILE A 223 43.61 -6.65 -32.19
C ILE A 223 44.25 -7.80 -32.99
N THR A 224 43.72 -9.01 -32.83
CA THR A 224 44.34 -10.22 -33.42
C THR A 224 44.14 -10.35 -34.92
N GLN A 225 43.10 -9.74 -35.47
CA GLN A 225 42.84 -9.69 -36.92
C GLN A 225 43.39 -8.42 -37.57
N GLY A 226 43.51 -7.30 -36.83
CA GLY A 226 44.09 -6.05 -37.32
C GLY A 226 45.62 -6.07 -37.43
N GLU A 227 46.32 -6.99 -36.75
CA GLU A 227 47.75 -7.26 -36.95
C GLU A 227 48.05 -8.17 -38.17
N ALA A 228 47.00 -8.69 -38.85
CA ALA A 228 47.15 -9.63 -39.96
C ALA A 228 47.14 -8.98 -41.36
N ASP A 229 47.00 -7.64 -41.45
CA ASP A 229 47.17 -6.82 -42.66
C ASP A 229 48.53 -6.08 -42.64
#